data_AF-A0A7X5QR25-F1
#
_entry.id   AF-A0A7X5QR25-F1
#
_cell.length_a   1.000
_cell.length_b   1.000
_cell.length_c   1.000
_cell.angle_alpha   90.00
_cell.angle_beta   90.00
_cell.angle_gamma   90.00
#
_symmetry.space_group_name_H-M   'P 1'
#
loop_
_entity.id
_entity.type
_entity.pdbx_description
1 polymer ?
#
loop_
_entity_poly.entity_id
_entity_poly.type
_entity_poly.pdbx_seq_one_letter_code
_entity_poly.pdbx_strand_id
1 'polypeptide(L)'
;VVRLDRFPLTPSGKLDRRSLPVPGEDAFARQRYAAPQGATETALAAIWRELLGIEKISRHDNFFALGGHSLLAVRVMNRIMAVLGVELPLAALFHSPSLAALAQAVQKQDRPALPAILPVSRTETLPLSFAQQRLWFLAQLDGVSETY
;
A
#
# COMPACT_ATOMS: atom_id res chain seq x y z
N VAL A 1 14.73 -17.44 6.44
CA VAL A 1 15.39 -17.20 7.75
C VAL A 1 16.81 -17.74 7.67
N VAL A 2 17.82 -16.96 8.02
CA VAL A 2 19.22 -17.44 8.06
C VAL A 2 19.46 -18.02 9.46
N ARG A 3 19.68 -19.33 9.56
CA ARG A 3 20.07 -19.94 10.84
C ARG A 3 21.54 -19.69 11.11
N LEU A 4 21.83 -19.31 12.34
CA LEU A 4 23.17 -19.08 12.86
C LEU A 4 23.32 -19.89 14.14
N ASP A 5 24.41 -20.65 14.24
CA ASP A 5 24.73 -21.37 15.48
C ASP A 5 25.21 -20.42 16.58
N ARG A 6 25.85 -19.29 16.18
CA ARG A 6 26.23 -18.20 17.08
C ARG A 6 26.32 -16.87 16.35
N PHE A 7 26.12 -15.75 17.08
CA PHE A 7 26.38 -14.42 16.53
C PHE A 7 27.88 -14.15 16.44
N PRO A 8 28.39 -13.63 15.30
CA PRO A 8 29.76 -13.17 15.22
C PRO A 8 29.93 -11.91 16.07
N LEU A 9 30.92 -11.91 16.95
CA LEU A 9 31.22 -10.79 17.84
C LEU A 9 32.57 -10.18 17.49
N THR A 10 32.69 -8.86 17.65
CA THR A 10 33.96 -8.15 17.64
C THR A 10 34.78 -8.52 18.88
N PRO A 11 36.09 -8.22 18.92
CA PRO A 11 36.91 -8.39 20.13
C PRO A 11 36.37 -7.64 21.37
N SER A 12 35.58 -6.59 21.15
CA SER A 12 34.89 -5.82 22.19
C SER A 12 33.53 -6.41 22.60
N GLY A 13 33.16 -7.58 22.10
CA GLY A 13 31.90 -8.27 22.43
C GLY A 13 30.66 -7.70 21.75
N LYS A 14 30.80 -6.75 20.81
CA LYS A 14 29.67 -6.21 20.04
C LYS A 14 29.38 -7.10 18.83
N LEU A 15 28.15 -7.04 18.30
CA LEU A 15 27.81 -7.75 17.07
C LEU A 15 28.67 -7.27 15.89
N ASP A 16 29.42 -8.19 15.28
CA ASP A 16 30.17 -7.93 14.06
C ASP A 16 29.25 -8.11 12.84
N ARG A 17 28.61 -7.00 12.44
CA ARG A 17 27.69 -6.98 11.31
C ARG A 17 28.34 -7.31 9.96
N ARG A 18 29.65 -7.13 9.80
CA ARG A 18 30.35 -7.42 8.54
C ARG A 18 30.58 -8.91 8.34
N SER A 19 30.68 -9.64 9.45
CA SER A 19 30.85 -11.10 9.45
C SER A 19 29.51 -11.85 9.47
N LEU A 20 28.37 -11.15 9.42
CA LEU A 20 27.08 -11.80 9.24
C LEU A 20 27.01 -12.41 7.84
N PRO A 21 26.59 -13.68 7.70
CA PRO A 21 26.42 -14.29 6.40
C PRO A 21 25.41 -13.51 5.56
N VAL A 22 25.73 -13.34 4.29
CA VAL A 22 24.81 -12.76 3.31
C VAL A 22 23.58 -13.67 3.23
N PRO A 23 22.36 -13.14 3.35
CA PRO A 23 21.15 -13.93 3.12
C PRO A 23 21.19 -14.56 1.72
N GLY A 24 21.11 -15.89 1.64
CA GLY A 24 20.92 -16.58 0.36
C GLY A 24 19.57 -16.25 -0.27
N GLU A 25 19.34 -16.64 -1.53
CA GLU A 25 18.05 -16.47 -2.22
C GLU A 25 16.87 -17.00 -1.37
N ASP A 26 17.07 -18.13 -0.69
CA ASP A 26 16.11 -18.79 0.21
C ASP A 26 15.87 -18.02 1.53
N ALA A 27 16.75 -17.08 1.86
CA ALA A 27 16.64 -16.26 3.06
C ALA A 27 15.77 -15.02 2.82
N PHE A 28 15.64 -14.56 1.57
CA PHE A 28 14.57 -13.67 1.17
C PHE A 28 13.27 -14.45 1.30
N ALA A 29 12.34 -13.98 2.12
CA ALA A 29 11.02 -14.59 2.29
C ALA A 29 10.13 -14.38 1.05
N ARG A 30 10.67 -14.58 -0.16
CA ARG A 30 9.84 -14.81 -1.35
C ARG A 30 9.35 -16.24 -1.20
N GLN A 31 8.08 -16.40 -0.82
CA GLN A 31 7.42 -17.69 -0.92
C GLN A 31 7.65 -18.26 -2.32
N ARG A 32 7.77 -19.59 -2.43
CA ARG A 32 7.97 -20.28 -3.70
C ARG A 32 7.00 -19.70 -4.73
N TYR A 33 7.55 -19.23 -5.85
CA TYR A 33 6.78 -18.52 -6.86
C TYR A 33 5.59 -19.36 -7.33
N ALA A 34 4.40 -18.76 -7.31
CA ALA A 34 3.17 -19.31 -7.85
C ALA A 34 2.52 -18.25 -8.73
N ALA A 35 2.28 -18.58 -10.00
CA ALA A 35 1.78 -17.62 -10.97
C ALA A 35 0.37 -17.11 -10.59
N PRO A 36 0.06 -15.82 -10.83
CA PRO A 36 -1.30 -15.29 -10.73
C PRO A 36 -2.30 -16.10 -11.57
N GLN A 37 -3.48 -16.36 -11.03
CA GLN A 37 -4.53 -17.18 -11.63
C GLN A 37 -5.77 -16.36 -11.96
N GLY A 38 -6.24 -16.45 -13.21
CA GLY A 38 -7.43 -15.74 -13.67
C GLY A 38 -7.22 -14.23 -13.87
N ALA A 39 -8.22 -13.57 -14.46
CA ALA A 39 -8.10 -12.18 -14.91
C ALA A 39 -7.84 -11.19 -13.76
N THR A 40 -8.50 -11.37 -12.61
CA THR A 40 -8.36 -10.45 -11.46
C THR A 40 -6.95 -10.51 -10.85
N GLU A 41 -6.41 -11.71 -10.57
CA GLU A 41 -5.05 -11.83 -10.02
C GLU A 41 -4.02 -11.29 -11.04
N THR A 42 -4.19 -11.56 -12.34
CA THR A 42 -3.28 -11.04 -13.38
C THR A 42 -3.30 -9.51 -13.46
N ALA A 43 -4.48 -8.88 -13.42
CA ALA A 43 -4.59 -7.42 -13.43
C ALA A 43 -3.96 -6.80 -12.18
N LEU A 44 -4.23 -7.37 -11.00
CA LEU A 44 -3.64 -6.91 -9.74
C LEU A 44 -2.11 -7.08 -9.75
N ALA A 45 -1.61 -8.20 -10.25
CA ALA A 45 -0.17 -8.43 -10.36
C ALA A 45 0.49 -7.36 -11.24
N ALA A 46 -0.13 -7.02 -12.38
CA ALA A 46 0.38 -5.96 -13.26
C ALA A 46 0.47 -4.61 -12.54
N ILE A 47 -0.59 -4.22 -11.80
CA ILE A 47 -0.60 -2.99 -10.98
C ILE A 47 0.53 -3.01 -9.94
N TRP A 48 0.72 -4.14 -9.24
CA TRP A 48 1.75 -4.27 -8.23
C TRP A 48 3.16 -4.21 -8.80
N ARG A 49 3.41 -4.85 -9.95
CA ARG A 49 4.71 -4.77 -10.63
C ARG A 49 5.09 -3.33 -10.96
N GLU A 50 4.14 -2.56 -11.52
CA GLU A 50 4.36 -1.15 -11.90
C GLU A 50 4.67 -0.29 -10.66
N LEU A 51 3.91 -0.49 -9.58
CA LEU A 51 4.01 0.37 -8.39
C LEU A 51 5.17 -0.01 -7.45
N LEU A 52 5.52 -1.29 -7.36
CA LEU A 52 6.59 -1.80 -6.50
C LEU A 52 7.94 -1.91 -7.22
N GLY A 53 7.94 -1.84 -8.56
CA GLY A 53 9.16 -2.02 -9.36
C GLY A 53 9.72 -3.44 -9.33
N ILE A 54 8.84 -4.44 -9.19
CA ILE A 54 9.22 -5.87 -9.09
C ILE A 54 8.76 -6.59 -10.35
N GLU A 55 9.63 -7.38 -10.99
CA GLU A 55 9.32 -8.06 -12.26
C GLU A 55 8.32 -9.21 -12.11
N LYS A 56 8.44 -10.00 -11.04
CA LYS A 56 7.61 -11.19 -10.80
C LYS A 56 6.89 -11.08 -9.47
N ILE A 57 5.56 -10.97 -9.53
CA ILE A 57 4.67 -11.05 -8.38
C ILE A 57 4.03 -12.43 -8.34
N SER A 58 4.25 -13.15 -7.25
CA SER A 58 3.58 -14.40 -6.91
C SER A 58 2.18 -14.13 -6.37
N ARG A 59 1.25 -15.05 -6.60
CA ARG A 59 -0.11 -14.94 -6.06
C ARG A 59 -0.20 -14.93 -4.53
N HIS A 60 0.84 -15.44 -3.86
CA HIS A 60 0.92 -15.46 -2.41
C HIS A 60 1.80 -14.35 -1.83
N ASP A 61 2.39 -13.51 -2.68
CA ASP A 61 3.19 -12.38 -2.21
C ASP A 61 2.35 -11.41 -1.40
N ASN A 62 2.92 -10.96 -0.28
CA ASN A 62 2.34 -9.96 0.60
C ASN A 62 2.82 -8.56 0.17
N PHE A 63 1.88 -7.66 -0.09
CA PHE A 63 2.14 -6.30 -0.56
C PHE A 63 3.16 -5.55 0.30
N PHE A 64 3.01 -5.62 1.63
CA PHE A 64 3.83 -4.88 2.58
C PHE A 64 5.21 -5.54 2.75
N ALA A 65 5.28 -6.88 2.67
CA ALA A 65 6.56 -7.60 2.68
C ALA A 65 7.41 -7.30 1.44
N LEU A 66 6.77 -6.90 0.33
CA LEU A 66 7.42 -6.45 -0.89
C LEU A 66 7.83 -4.96 -0.86
N GLY A 67 7.70 -4.27 0.28
CA GLY A 67 8.04 -2.85 0.41
C GLY A 67 6.88 -1.89 0.14
N GLY A 68 5.66 -2.41 -0.05
CA GLY A 68 4.45 -1.60 -0.12
C GLY A 68 4.20 -0.81 1.17
N HIS A 69 3.72 0.42 1.04
CA HIS A 69 3.37 1.31 2.15
C HIS A 69 2.06 2.06 1.88
N SER A 70 1.59 2.86 2.83
CA SER A 70 0.27 3.52 2.79
C SER A 70 0.00 4.31 1.52
N LEU A 71 0.95 5.14 1.06
CA LEU A 71 0.79 5.90 -0.18
C LEU A 71 0.71 4.99 -1.43
N LEU A 72 1.51 3.93 -1.51
CA LEU A 72 1.42 2.96 -2.61
C LEU A 72 0.10 2.19 -2.54
N ALA A 73 -0.38 1.86 -1.34
CA ALA A 73 -1.67 1.20 -1.15
C ALA A 73 -2.83 2.08 -1.65
N VAL A 74 -2.81 3.39 -1.38
CA VAL A 74 -3.78 4.34 -1.95
C VAL A 74 -3.70 4.36 -3.49
N ARG A 75 -2.49 4.35 -4.06
CA ARG A 75 -2.31 4.28 -5.53
C ARG A 75 -2.85 2.97 -6.11
N VAL A 76 -2.65 1.84 -5.43
CA VAL A 76 -3.22 0.54 -5.80
C VAL A 76 -4.75 0.63 -5.86
N MET A 77 -5.40 1.18 -4.82
CA MET A 77 -6.87 1.31 -4.80
C MET A 77 -7.38 2.14 -5.98
N ASN A 78 -6.74 3.27 -6.26
CA ASN A 78 -7.13 4.12 -7.39
C ASN A 78 -6.94 3.41 -8.74
N ARG A 79 -5.87 2.62 -8.90
CA ARG A 79 -5.64 1.81 -10.12
C ARG A 79 -6.66 0.68 -10.26
N ILE A 80 -7.03 0.01 -9.15
CA ILE A 80 -8.08 -1.01 -9.15
C ILE A 80 -9.40 -0.42 -9.60
N MET A 81 -9.80 0.73 -9.06
CA MET A 81 -11.00 1.43 -9.49
C MET A 81 -10.95 1.81 -10.98
N ALA A 82 -9.82 2.33 -11.46
CA ALA A 82 -9.68 2.74 -12.86
C ALA A 82 -9.69 1.56 -13.86
N VAL A 83 -9.10 0.42 -13.49
CA VAL A 83 -8.92 -0.73 -14.40
C VAL A 83 -10.06 -1.74 -14.29
N LEU A 84 -10.56 -1.97 -13.07
CA LEU A 84 -11.56 -3.00 -12.77
C LEU A 84 -12.94 -2.42 -12.44
N GLY A 85 -13.06 -1.09 -12.27
CA GLY A 85 -14.33 -0.45 -11.91
C GLY A 85 -14.78 -0.73 -10.47
N VAL A 86 -13.94 -1.34 -9.65
CA VAL A 86 -14.26 -1.75 -8.28
C VAL A 86 -13.61 -0.79 -7.30
N GLU A 87 -14.41 -0.23 -6.40
CA GLU A 87 -13.90 0.58 -5.30
C GLU A 87 -13.71 -0.27 -4.05
N LEU A 88 -12.50 -0.22 -3.49
CA LEU A 88 -12.16 -0.93 -2.26
C LEU A 88 -11.72 0.07 -1.19
N PRO A 89 -12.17 -0.10 0.07
CA PRO A 89 -11.60 0.66 1.16
C PRO A 89 -10.13 0.28 1.32
N LEU A 90 -9.27 1.25 1.67
CA LEU A 90 -7.84 1.00 1.91
C LEU A 90 -7.60 -0.15 2.91
N ALA A 91 -8.48 -0.26 3.92
CA ALA A 91 -8.44 -1.32 4.91
C ALA A 91 -8.51 -2.74 4.32
N ALA A 92 -9.10 -2.91 3.12
CA ALA A 92 -9.17 -4.20 2.45
C ALA A 92 -7.78 -4.78 2.16
N LEU A 93 -6.81 -3.94 1.77
CA LEU A 93 -5.43 -4.41 1.54
C LEU A 93 -4.72 -4.79 2.84
N PHE A 94 -5.02 -4.11 3.94
CA PHE A 94 -4.47 -4.47 5.25
C PHE A 94 -5.04 -5.79 5.75
N HIS A 95 -6.34 -6.03 5.53
CA HIS A 95 -7.00 -7.28 5.90
C HIS A 95 -6.61 -8.45 4.99
N SER A 96 -6.40 -8.18 3.70
CA SER A 96 -6.07 -9.17 2.68
C SER A 96 -4.81 -8.75 1.91
N PRO A 97 -3.63 -8.83 2.55
CA PRO A 97 -2.40 -8.26 2.02
C PRO A 97 -1.73 -9.13 0.95
N SER A 98 -2.19 -10.37 0.73
CA SER A 98 -1.68 -11.22 -0.35
C SER A 98 -2.43 -10.98 -1.65
N LEU A 99 -1.76 -11.12 -2.79
CA LEU A 99 -2.36 -10.88 -4.10
C LEU A 99 -3.66 -11.68 -4.31
N ALA A 100 -3.64 -12.98 -4.02
CA ALA A 100 -4.81 -13.85 -4.17
C ALA A 100 -5.95 -13.47 -3.20
N ALA A 101 -5.64 -13.08 -1.96
CA ALA A 101 -6.67 -12.66 -1.01
C ALA A 101 -7.30 -11.32 -1.42
N LEU A 102 -6.50 -10.38 -1.90
CA LEU A 102 -7.01 -9.12 -2.44
C LEU A 102 -7.89 -9.35 -3.68
N ALA A 103 -7.50 -10.27 -4.58
CA ALA A 103 -8.30 -10.63 -5.73
C ALA A 103 -9.69 -11.16 -5.35
N GLN A 104 -9.76 -12.00 -4.30
CA GLN A 104 -11.03 -12.45 -3.76
C GLN A 104 -11.85 -11.29 -3.15
N ALA A 105 -11.20 -10.33 -2.49
CA ALA A 105 -11.88 -9.16 -1.95
C ALA A 105 -12.45 -8.26 -3.06
N VAL A 106 -11.73 -8.08 -4.17
CA VAL A 106 -12.23 -7.39 -5.37
C VAL A 106 -13.47 -8.08 -5.93
N GLN A 107 -13.43 -9.41 -6.07
CA GLN A 107 -14.53 -10.18 -6.65
C GLN A 107 -15.79 -10.21 -5.77
N LYS A 108 -15.63 -10.06 -4.44
CA LYS A 108 -16.76 -10.01 -3.49
C LYS A 108 -17.37 -8.62 -3.36
N GLN A 109 -16.73 -7.57 -3.87
CA GLN A 109 -17.28 -6.22 -3.78
C GLN A 109 -18.36 -6.00 -4.82
N ASP A 110 -19.53 -5.64 -4.34
CA ASP A 110 -20.70 -5.29 -5.14
C ASP A 110 -21.01 -3.78 -5.02
N ARG A 111 -20.09 -3.00 -4.42
CA ARG A 111 -20.32 -1.58 -4.23
C ARG A 111 -20.06 -0.83 -5.53
N PRO A 112 -21.02 -0.02 -6.01
CA PRO A 112 -20.83 0.80 -7.20
C PRO A 112 -19.73 1.84 -6.93
N ALA A 113 -18.99 2.18 -7.99
CA ALA A 113 -17.98 3.23 -7.97
C ALA A 113 -18.57 4.57 -7.51
N LEU A 114 -17.81 5.33 -6.70
CA LEU A 114 -18.15 6.70 -6.39
C LEU A 114 -18.29 7.56 -7.66
N PRO A 115 -19.18 8.58 -7.65
CA PRO A 115 -19.32 9.49 -8.77
C PRO A 115 -18.02 10.26 -9.01
N ALA A 116 -17.72 10.52 -10.29
CA ALA A 116 -16.56 11.31 -10.67
C ALA A 116 -16.63 12.72 -10.08
N ILE A 117 -15.49 13.23 -9.61
CA ILE A 117 -15.37 14.61 -9.17
C ILE A 117 -15.36 15.50 -10.42
N LEU A 118 -16.44 16.26 -10.61
CA LEU A 118 -16.58 17.16 -11.75
C LEU A 118 -16.05 18.55 -11.43
N PRO A 119 -15.47 19.27 -12.42
CA PRO A 119 -15.13 20.68 -12.26
C PRO A 119 -16.38 21.50 -11.91
N VAL A 120 -16.24 22.44 -10.96
CA VAL A 120 -17.28 23.39 -10.57
C VAL A 120 -16.83 24.80 -10.95
N SER A 121 -17.78 25.70 -11.26
CA SER A 121 -17.47 27.10 -11.59
C SER A 121 -16.73 27.79 -10.45
N ARG A 122 -15.76 28.66 -10.79
CA ARG A 122 -15.01 29.49 -9.84
C ARG A 122 -15.62 30.88 -9.62
N THR A 123 -16.73 31.18 -10.31
CA THR A 123 -17.41 32.48 -10.21
C THR A 123 -18.42 32.53 -9.05
N GLU A 124 -18.78 31.38 -8.49
CA GLU A 124 -19.71 31.26 -7.38
C GLU A 124 -18.96 31.12 -6.05
N THR A 125 -19.66 31.37 -4.94
CA THR A 125 -19.14 31.11 -3.60
C THR A 125 -18.89 29.62 -3.41
N LEU A 126 -17.61 29.24 -3.30
CA LEU A 126 -17.22 27.84 -3.08
C LEU A 126 -17.40 27.46 -1.61
N PRO A 127 -18.08 26.33 -1.31
CA PRO A 127 -18.17 25.86 0.06
C PRO A 127 -16.78 25.45 0.56
N LEU A 128 -16.46 25.83 1.80
CA LEU A 128 -15.27 25.36 2.49
C LEU A 128 -15.36 23.85 2.71
N SER A 129 -14.27 23.15 2.46
CA SER A 129 -14.13 21.75 2.90
C SER A 129 -14.22 21.66 4.43
N PHE A 130 -14.57 20.49 4.97
CA PHE A 130 -14.63 20.29 6.42
C PHE A 130 -13.33 20.66 7.14
N ALA A 131 -12.17 20.42 6.51
CA ALA A 131 -10.88 20.82 7.06
C ALA A 131 -10.74 22.36 7.10
N GLN A 132 -11.16 23.05 6.04
CA GLN A 132 -11.14 24.52 5.99
C GLN A 132 -12.14 25.15 6.98
N GLN A 133 -13.35 24.59 7.12
CA GLN A 133 -14.32 25.05 8.12
C GLN A 133 -13.77 24.93 9.54
N ARG A 134 -13.09 23.82 9.85
CA ARG A 134 -12.44 23.62 11.15
C ARG A 134 -11.33 24.64 11.38
N LEU A 135 -10.44 24.85 10.42
CA LEU A 135 -9.35 25.83 10.57
C LEU A 135 -9.88 27.26 10.71
N TRP A 136 -10.88 27.62 9.91
CA TRP A 136 -11.55 28.91 10.02
C TRP A 136 -12.18 29.10 11.39
N PHE A 137 -12.88 28.07 11.91
CA PHE A 137 -13.49 28.11 13.23
C PHE A 137 -12.46 28.26 14.36
N LEU A 138 -11.36 27.50 14.31
CA LEU A 138 -10.27 27.61 15.28
C LEU A 138 -9.64 29.01 15.26
N ALA A 139 -9.42 29.58 14.07
CA ALA A 139 -8.90 30.94 13.93
C ALA A 139 -9.85 32.01 14.50
N GLN A 140 -11.16 31.76 14.52
CA GLN A 140 -12.14 32.67 15.14
C GLN A 140 -12.18 32.54 16.67
N LEU A 141 -11.89 31.37 17.23
CA LEU A 141 -11.90 31.14 18.68
C LEU A 141 -10.64 31.67 19.38
N ASP A 142 -9.46 31.36 18.85
CA ASP A 142 -8.17 31.66 19.50
C ASP A 142 -7.55 33.00 19.04
N GLY A 143 -8.21 33.70 18.11
CA GLY A 143 -7.59 34.73 17.29
C GLY A 143 -6.63 34.11 16.25
N VAL A 144 -6.10 34.93 15.34
CA VAL A 144 -5.13 34.45 14.34
C VAL A 144 -3.83 34.05 15.05
N SER A 145 -3.70 32.76 15.35
CA SER A 145 -2.50 32.14 15.93
C SER A 145 -1.49 31.84 14.82
N GLU A 146 -0.19 32.08 15.06
CA GLU A 146 0.91 31.73 14.12
C GLU A 146 1.17 30.22 13.97
N THR A 147 0.33 29.37 14.55
CA THR A 147 0.58 27.91 14.63
C THR A 147 0.16 27.12 13.39
N TYR A 148 -0.45 27.77 12.39
CA TYR A 148 -0.86 27.15 11.13
C TYR A 148 -0.54 28.03 9.92
#